data_AF-A0A258TS89-F1
#
_entry.id   AF-A0A258TS89-F1
#
_cell.length_a   1.000
_cell.length_b   1.000
_cell.length_c   1.000
_cell.angle_alpha   90.00
_cell.angle_beta   90.00
_cell.angle_gamma   90.00
#
_symmetry.space_group_name_H-M   'P 1'
#
loop_
_entity.id
_entity.type
_entity.pdbx_description
1 polymer ?
#
loop_
_entity_poly.entity_id
_entity_poly.type
_entity_poly.pdbx_seq_one_letter_code
_entity_poly.pdbx_strand_id
1 'polypeptide(L)'
;MNKLMQQFQTLLTSLDSAGDWLAPLVLRLILAKEFWDAGMAKLNGNNWLIDIQSQIPFPFSLLSPEIGWHLVTAFEIIGPVALVIGLGTRFFAASLSLLILVAIATVHVGHGYTISEGGWKLPLLHLAMLLPLILSGPGKLSLDHWLRQRFAQTERRLWS
;
A
#
# COMPACT_ATOMS: atom_id res chain seq x y z
N MET A 1 -28.88 -30.31 -16.44
CA MET A 1 -28.21 -29.29 -15.60
C MET A 1 -29.05 -28.02 -15.66
N ASN A 2 -29.69 -27.64 -14.55
CA ASN A 2 -30.79 -26.67 -14.55
C ASN A 2 -30.34 -25.26 -14.95
N LYS A 3 -31.17 -24.55 -15.73
CA LYS A 3 -30.95 -23.17 -16.20
C LYS A 3 -30.56 -22.20 -15.07
N LEU A 4 -31.14 -22.40 -13.88
CA LEU A 4 -30.82 -21.65 -12.66
C LEU A 4 -29.35 -21.80 -12.23
N MET A 5 -28.80 -23.03 -12.30
CA MET A 5 -27.39 -23.29 -11.94
C MET A 5 -26.43 -22.63 -12.95
N GLN A 6 -26.78 -22.62 -14.24
CA GLN A 6 -25.97 -21.95 -15.26
C GLN A 6 -25.96 -20.42 -15.10
N GLN A 7 -27.12 -19.83 -14.79
CA GLN A 7 -27.21 -18.40 -14.49
C GLN A 7 -26.39 -18.05 -13.25
N PHE A 8 -26.48 -18.83 -12.18
CA PHE A 8 -25.70 -18.63 -10.97
C PHE A 8 -24.19 -18.71 -11.22
N GLN A 9 -23.73 -19.73 -11.97
CA GLN A 9 -22.32 -19.85 -12.34
C GLN A 9 -21.83 -18.66 -13.17
N THR A 10 -22.64 -18.18 -14.12
CA THR A 10 -22.29 -17.02 -14.96
C THR A 10 -22.17 -15.74 -14.14
N LEU A 11 -23.03 -15.57 -13.13
CA LEU A 11 -22.94 -14.43 -12.21
C LEU A 11 -21.66 -14.49 -11.38
N LEU A 12 -21.33 -15.65 -10.80
CA LEU A 12 -20.11 -15.82 -10.02
C LEU A 12 -18.85 -15.55 -10.86
N THR A 13 -18.75 -16.10 -12.06
CA THR A 13 -17.58 -15.86 -12.94
C THR A 13 -17.46 -14.41 -13.38
N SER A 14 -18.59 -13.72 -13.54
CA SER A 14 -18.60 -12.28 -13.84
C SER A 14 -18.12 -11.45 -12.65
N LEU A 15 -18.53 -11.81 -11.43
CA LEU A 15 -18.06 -11.17 -10.20
C LEU A 15 -16.56 -11.40 -9.97
N ASP A 16 -16.08 -12.63 -10.18
CA ASP A 16 -14.65 -12.96 -10.09
C ASP A 16 -13.84 -12.13 -11.09
N SER A 17 -14.34 -12.06 -12.33
CA SER A 17 -13.73 -11.26 -13.38
C SER A 17 -13.74 -9.76 -13.06
N ALA A 18 -14.78 -9.23 -12.41
CA ALA A 18 -14.79 -7.83 -11.97
C ALA A 18 -13.83 -7.60 -10.79
N GLY A 19 -13.77 -8.54 -9.85
CA GLY A 19 -12.91 -8.51 -8.67
C GLY A 19 -11.42 -8.42 -9.04
N ASP A 20 -10.99 -9.18 -10.04
CA ASP A 20 -9.62 -9.14 -10.59
C ASP A 20 -9.13 -7.74 -11.01
N TRP A 21 -10.07 -6.87 -11.41
CA TRP A 21 -9.77 -5.52 -11.89
C TRP A 21 -9.98 -4.49 -10.77
N LEU A 22 -11.12 -4.58 -10.09
CA LEU A 22 -11.58 -3.56 -9.16
C LEU A 22 -10.98 -3.71 -7.77
N ALA A 23 -10.84 -4.93 -7.24
CA ALA A 23 -10.32 -5.12 -5.87
C ALA A 23 -8.93 -4.50 -5.67
N PRO A 24 -7.90 -4.79 -6.51
CA PRO A 24 -6.59 -4.17 -6.35
C PRO A 24 -6.60 -2.66 -6.62
N LEU A 25 -7.51 -2.15 -7.45
CA LEU A 25 -7.65 -0.71 -7.67
C LEU A 25 -8.22 -0.02 -6.43
N VAL A 26 -9.31 -0.52 -5.88
CA VAL A 26 -9.95 0.03 -4.69
C VAL A 26 -8.99 0.05 -3.50
N LEU A 27 -8.26 -1.05 -3.27
CA LEU A 27 -7.22 -1.10 -2.23
C LEU A 27 -6.17 0.00 -2.42
N ARG A 28 -5.66 0.19 -3.65
CA ARG A 28 -4.68 1.23 -3.97
C ARG A 28 -5.22 2.63 -3.71
N LEU A 29 -6.47 2.90 -4.09
CA LEU A 29 -7.08 4.23 -3.92
C LEU A 29 -7.32 4.57 -2.44
N ILE A 30 -7.83 3.62 -1.66
CA ILE A 30 -8.05 3.82 -0.22
C ILE A 30 -6.71 4.06 0.48
N LEU A 31 -5.74 3.18 0.28
CA LEU A 31 -4.41 3.33 0.88
C LEU A 31 -3.72 4.61 0.43
N ALA A 32 -3.83 4.97 -0.85
CA ALA A 32 -3.27 6.22 -1.35
C ALA A 32 -3.85 7.43 -0.61
N LYS A 33 -5.16 7.47 -0.35
CA LYS A 33 -5.75 8.58 0.40
C LYS A 33 -5.20 8.67 1.83
N GLU A 34 -5.17 7.56 2.54
CA GLU A 34 -4.71 7.50 3.93
C GLU A 34 -3.25 7.96 4.08
N PHE A 35 -2.37 7.44 3.22
CA PHE A 35 -0.96 7.82 3.25
C PHE A 35 -0.71 9.22 2.71
N TRP A 36 -1.48 9.68 1.73
CA TRP A 36 -1.37 11.06 1.23
C TRP A 36 -1.69 12.06 2.35
N ASP A 37 -2.75 11.81 3.12
CA ASP A 37 -3.09 12.67 4.25
C ASP A 37 -2.00 12.66 5.32
N ALA A 38 -1.45 11.48 5.64
CA ALA A 38 -0.34 11.34 6.57
C ALA A 38 0.92 12.09 6.09
N GLY A 39 1.26 11.95 4.81
CA GLY A 39 2.40 12.62 4.19
C GLY A 39 2.22 14.13 4.15
N MET A 40 1.02 14.62 3.81
CA MET A 40 0.71 16.05 3.81
C MET A 40 0.73 16.65 5.22
N ALA A 41 0.30 15.90 6.23
CA ALA A 41 0.41 16.32 7.62
C ALA A 41 1.88 16.46 8.06
N LYS A 42 2.78 15.57 7.61
CA LYS A 42 4.22 15.69 7.89
C LYS A 42 4.89 16.78 7.06
N LEU A 43 4.49 16.96 5.81
CA LEU A 43 5.06 17.98 4.93
C LEU A 43 4.76 19.42 5.42
N ASN A 44 3.56 19.63 5.96
CA ASN A 44 3.14 20.95 6.48
C ASN A 44 3.32 21.09 8.00
N GLY A 45 3.79 20.04 8.67
CA GLY A 45 3.96 19.99 10.11
C GLY A 45 5.40 20.19 10.56
N ASN A 46 5.59 20.20 11.87
CA ASN A 46 6.91 20.21 12.48
C ASN A 46 7.41 18.77 12.68
N ASN A 47 8.73 18.59 12.63
CA ASN A 47 9.39 17.28 12.79
C ASN A 47 9.30 16.77 14.24
N TRP A 48 8.18 16.13 14.59
CA TRP A 48 7.96 15.49 15.88
C TRP A 48 8.76 14.18 16.05
N LEU A 49 9.45 13.70 15.01
CA LEU A 49 10.32 12.53 15.10
C LEU A 49 11.49 12.78 16.06
N ILE A 50 11.90 14.04 16.22
CA ILE A 50 12.93 14.47 17.16
C ILE A 50 12.56 14.06 18.59
N ASP A 51 11.28 14.20 18.96
CA ASP A 51 10.79 13.94 20.32
C ASP A 51 10.71 12.44 20.64
N ILE A 52 10.61 11.60 19.62
CA ILE A 52 10.45 10.14 19.76
C ILE A 52 11.66 9.32 19.31
N GLN A 53 12.80 9.96 19.00
CA GLN A 53 13.98 9.29 18.44
C GLN A 53 14.46 8.11 19.30
N SER A 54 14.39 8.21 20.63
CA SER A 54 14.79 7.16 21.56
C SER A 54 13.90 5.92 21.54
N GLN A 55 12.68 6.05 21.01
CA GLN A 55 11.69 4.98 20.92
C GLN A 55 11.75 4.25 19.57
N ILE A 56 12.46 4.80 18.58
CA ILE A 56 12.59 4.23 17.24
C ILE A 56 13.34 2.89 17.32
N PRO A 57 12.81 1.79 16.73
CA PRO A 57 13.49 0.51 16.74
C PRO A 57 14.71 0.49 15.80
N PHE A 58 15.69 -0.34 16.14
CA PHE A 58 16.79 -0.70 15.24
C PHE A 58 16.23 -1.37 13.96
N PRO A 59 16.81 -1.13 12.76
CA PRO A 59 17.99 -0.30 12.47
C PRO A 59 17.68 1.19 12.24
N PHE A 60 16.41 1.60 12.30
CA PHE A 60 16.00 2.97 11.96
C PHE A 60 16.42 3.99 13.02
N SER A 61 16.68 3.57 14.25
CA SER A 61 17.27 4.41 15.30
C SER A 61 18.66 4.96 14.95
N LEU A 62 19.36 4.37 13.98
CA LEU A 62 20.66 4.85 13.49
C LEU A 62 20.54 6.09 12.60
N LEU A 63 19.36 6.34 12.03
CA LEU A 63 19.12 7.51 11.19
C LEU A 63 18.91 8.75 12.07
N SER A 64 19.41 9.90 11.62
CA SER A 64 19.07 11.16 12.29
C SER A 64 17.57 11.44 12.15
N PRO A 65 16.94 12.10 13.14
CA PRO A 65 15.52 12.45 13.06
C PRO A 65 15.15 13.24 11.79
N GLU A 66 16.06 14.09 11.31
CA GLU A 66 15.86 14.89 10.10
C GLU A 66 15.82 14.01 8.84
N ILE A 67 16.79 13.10 8.68
CA ILE A 67 16.80 12.16 7.55
C ILE A 67 15.58 11.23 7.63
N GLY A 68 15.28 10.69 8.81
CA GLY A 68 14.11 9.84 9.03
C GLY A 68 12.81 10.54 8.64
N TRP A 69 12.63 11.79 9.06
CA TRP A 69 11.45 12.59 8.74
C TRP A 69 11.27 12.79 7.24
N HIS A 70 12.33 13.19 6.54
CA HIS A 70 12.28 13.39 5.10
C HIS A 70 12.02 12.09 4.35
N LEU A 71 12.64 10.98 4.76
CA LEU A 71 12.41 9.68 4.14
C LEU A 71 10.96 9.21 4.32
N VAL A 72 10.44 9.23 5.55
CA VAL A 72 9.05 8.84 5.83
C VAL A 72 8.09 9.71 5.03
N THR A 73 8.26 11.04 5.07
CA THR A 73 7.41 11.98 4.34
C THR A 73 7.47 11.74 2.82
N ALA A 74 8.67 11.52 2.26
CA ALA A 74 8.83 11.27 0.83
C ALA A 74 8.10 9.98 0.40
N PHE A 75 8.20 8.89 1.15
CA PHE A 75 7.49 7.65 0.85
C PHE A 75 5.98 7.80 1.02
N GLU A 76 5.51 8.55 2.00
CA GLU A 76 4.09 8.83 2.21
C GLU A 76 3.49 9.79 1.19
N ILE A 77 4.29 10.54 0.43
CA ILE A 77 3.80 11.39 -0.68
C ILE A 77 3.94 10.66 -2.03
N ILE A 78 5.11 10.10 -2.31
CA ILE A 78 5.40 9.43 -3.60
C ILE A 78 4.66 8.09 -3.68
N GLY A 79 4.61 7.35 -2.57
CA GLY A 79 3.97 6.03 -2.49
C GLY A 79 2.51 6.06 -2.93
N PRO A 80 1.65 6.91 -2.36
CA PRO A 80 0.26 7.08 -2.81
C PRO A 80 0.11 7.34 -4.30
N VAL A 81 0.88 8.29 -4.84
CA VAL A 81 0.82 8.63 -6.26
C VAL A 81 1.19 7.42 -7.12
N ALA A 82 2.25 6.71 -6.72
CA ALA A 82 2.68 5.49 -7.38
C ALA A 82 1.62 4.36 -7.28
N LEU A 83 0.95 4.21 -6.13
CA LEU A 83 -0.15 3.25 -5.96
C LEU A 83 -1.35 3.60 -6.84
N VAL A 84 -1.77 4.87 -6.92
CA VAL A 84 -2.89 5.30 -7.79
C VAL A 84 -2.61 4.94 -9.24
N ILE A 85 -1.42 5.29 -9.74
CA ILE A 85 -0.99 4.99 -11.11
C ILE A 85 -0.77 3.46 -11.28
N GLY A 86 -0.47 2.75 -10.20
CA GLY A 86 -0.14 1.34 -10.21
C GLY A 86 1.25 1.10 -10.80
N LEU A 87 2.22 1.95 -10.45
CA LEU A 87 3.62 1.86 -10.85
C LEU A 87 4.48 1.46 -9.66
N GLY A 88 5.30 0.43 -9.80
CA GLY A 88 6.14 -0.08 -8.71
C GLY A 88 5.33 -0.54 -7.50
N THR A 89 4.10 -1.04 -7.72
CA THR A 89 3.11 -1.22 -6.65
C THR A 89 3.61 -2.12 -5.53
N ARG A 90 4.30 -3.21 -5.87
CA ARG A 90 4.86 -4.13 -4.86
C ARG A 90 5.94 -3.47 -4.00
N PHE A 91 6.78 -2.66 -4.63
CA PHE A 91 7.83 -1.93 -3.94
C PHE A 91 7.21 -0.92 -2.97
N PHE A 92 6.33 -0.04 -3.44
CA PHE A 92 5.71 0.96 -2.58
C PHE A 92 4.81 0.33 -1.51
N ALA A 93 4.07 -0.73 -1.81
CA ALA A 93 3.27 -1.41 -0.81
C ALA A 93 4.11 -2.03 0.30
N ALA A 94 5.26 -2.64 -0.03
CA ALA A 94 6.20 -3.16 0.95
C ALA A 94 6.85 -2.04 1.78
N SER A 95 7.30 -0.95 1.14
CA SER A 95 7.88 0.20 1.84
C SER A 95 6.90 0.86 2.80
N LEU A 96 5.66 1.09 2.36
CA LEU A 96 4.60 1.65 3.20
C LEU A 96 4.22 0.70 4.35
N SER A 97 4.26 -0.61 4.13
CA SER A 97 4.06 -1.60 5.20
C SER A 97 5.15 -1.51 6.26
N LEU A 98 6.40 -1.36 5.83
CA LEU A 98 7.53 -1.17 6.75
C LEU A 98 7.38 0.12 7.56
N LEU A 99 6.93 1.22 6.95
CA LEU A 99 6.63 2.46 7.66
C LEU A 99 5.56 2.25 8.73
N ILE A 100 4.47 1.54 8.40
CA ILE A 100 3.44 1.22 9.38
C ILE A 100 4.00 0.38 10.53
N LEU A 101 4.81 -0.65 10.25
CA LEU A 101 5.38 -1.49 11.31
C LEU A 101 6.24 -0.68 12.28
N VAL A 102 7.07 0.21 11.75
CA VAL A 102 7.86 1.14 12.58
C VAL A 102 6.93 2.06 13.37
N ALA A 103 5.92 2.67 12.73
CA ALA A 103 4.97 3.54 13.40
C ALA A 103 4.17 2.82 14.51
N ILE A 104 3.81 1.56 14.31
CA ILE A 104 3.15 0.74 15.33
C ILE A 104 4.10 0.54 16.51
N ALA A 105 5.35 0.14 16.25
CA ALA A 105 6.33 -0.13 17.29
C ALA A 105 6.75 1.11 18.09
N THR A 106 6.63 2.31 17.50
CA THR A 106 7.02 3.57 18.13
C THR A 106 5.85 4.31 18.75
N VAL A 107 4.86 4.70 17.93
CA VAL A 107 3.81 5.63 18.32
C VAL A 107 2.57 4.92 18.84
N HIS A 108 2.22 3.74 18.31
CA HIS A 108 0.94 3.10 18.63
C HIS A 108 1.02 1.98 19.67
N VAL A 109 2.20 1.45 20.00
CA VAL A 109 2.36 0.24 20.82
C VAL A 109 1.72 0.35 22.21
N GLY A 110 1.73 1.55 22.81
CA GLY A 110 1.16 1.81 24.13
C GLY A 110 -0.34 2.13 24.16
N HIS A 111 -0.95 2.37 23.00
CA HIS A 111 -2.33 2.86 22.89
C HIS A 111 -3.39 1.75 22.71
N GLY A 112 -2.97 0.47 22.75
CA GLY A 112 -3.89 -0.67 22.67
C GLY A 112 -4.61 -0.83 21.31
N TYR A 113 -5.58 -1.76 21.27
CA TYR A 113 -6.35 -2.06 20.06
C TYR A 113 -7.61 -1.20 19.95
N THR A 114 -7.43 0.09 19.67
CA THR A 114 -8.51 1.08 19.56
C THR A 114 -8.28 2.03 18.37
N ILE A 115 -9.34 2.68 17.88
CA ILE A 115 -9.24 3.74 16.87
C ILE A 115 -9.28 5.12 17.54
N SER A 116 -10.14 5.30 18.54
CA SER A 116 -10.42 6.61 19.15
C SER A 116 -9.26 7.19 19.96
N GLU A 117 -8.39 6.33 20.48
CA GLU A 117 -7.27 6.72 21.33
C GLU A 117 -5.91 6.64 20.61
N GLY A 118 -5.92 6.59 19.28
CA GLY A 118 -4.69 6.46 18.50
C GLY A 118 -4.03 5.08 18.65
N GLY A 119 -4.82 4.04 18.91
CA GLY A 119 -4.35 2.66 18.96
C GLY A 119 -3.85 2.10 17.63
N TRP A 120 -3.29 0.90 17.66
CA TRP A 120 -2.69 0.25 16.47
C TRP A 120 -3.70 -0.44 15.55
N LYS A 121 -5.01 -0.32 15.82
CA LYS A 121 -6.08 -0.97 15.04
C LYS A 121 -6.12 -0.48 13.60
N LEU A 122 -6.12 0.83 13.38
CA LEU A 122 -6.19 1.40 12.03
C LEU A 122 -4.90 1.11 11.22
N PRO A 123 -3.69 1.32 11.76
CA PRO A 123 -2.45 0.91 11.09
C PRO A 123 -2.42 -0.58 10.71
N LEU A 124 -2.93 -1.46 11.59
CA LEU A 124 -3.03 -2.90 11.28
C LEU A 124 -3.95 -3.19 10.09
N LEU A 125 -5.06 -2.48 9.96
CA LEU A 125 -5.95 -2.62 8.79
C LEU A 125 -5.25 -2.16 7.51
N HIS A 126 -4.45 -1.09 7.58
CA HIS A 126 -3.66 -0.66 6.43
C HIS A 126 -2.63 -1.72 6.01
N LEU A 127 -1.95 -2.38 6.96
CA LEU A 127 -1.08 -3.53 6.68
C LEU A 127 -1.84 -4.68 6.00
N ALA A 128 -3.02 -5.02 6.51
CA ALA A 128 -3.85 -6.07 5.94
C ALA A 128 -4.28 -5.75 4.49
N MET A 129 -4.57 -4.48 4.19
CA MET A 129 -4.91 -4.02 2.84
C MET A 129 -3.71 -3.98 1.88
N LEU A 130 -2.50 -3.71 2.39
CA LEU A 130 -1.27 -3.71 1.59
C LEU A 130 -0.83 -5.13 1.22
N LEU A 131 -1.13 -6.13 2.05
CA LEU A 131 -0.66 -7.50 1.85
C LEU A 131 -1.10 -8.11 0.51
N PRO A 132 -2.38 -8.02 0.07
CA PRO A 132 -2.77 -8.44 -1.28
C PRO A 132 -2.01 -7.73 -2.41
N LEU A 133 -1.68 -6.45 -2.24
CA LEU A 133 -0.92 -5.70 -3.26
C LEU A 133 0.54 -6.16 -3.35
N ILE A 134 1.12 -6.60 -2.24
CA ILE A 134 2.47 -7.19 -2.19
C ILE A 134 2.46 -8.58 -2.85
N LEU A 135 1.53 -9.45 -2.45
CA LEU A 135 1.51 -10.86 -2.84
C LEU A 135 0.95 -11.06 -4.25
N SER A 136 -0.24 -10.53 -4.51
CA SER A 136 -0.96 -10.69 -5.79
C SER A 136 -0.53 -9.63 -6.81
N GLY A 137 -0.07 -8.46 -6.35
CA GLY A 137 0.44 -7.40 -7.22
C GLY A 137 -0.60 -6.31 -7.55
N PRO A 138 -0.35 -5.54 -8.61
CA PRO A 138 -1.01 -4.25 -8.87
C PRO A 138 -2.41 -4.33 -9.48
N GLY A 139 -2.83 -5.52 -9.91
CA GLY A 139 -4.05 -5.72 -10.69
C GLY A 139 -3.93 -5.32 -12.16
N LYS A 140 -4.97 -5.59 -12.95
CA LYS A 140 -4.98 -5.36 -14.40
C LYS A 140 -5.04 -3.87 -14.78
N LEU A 141 -5.68 -3.04 -13.93
CA LEU A 141 -5.77 -1.58 -14.08
C LEU A 141 -4.55 -0.87 -13.48
N SER A 142 -3.36 -1.20 -13.96
CA SER A 142 -2.11 -0.62 -13.45
C SER A 142 -1.08 -0.42 -14.54
N LEU A 143 -0.22 0.58 -14.37
CA LEU A 143 0.89 0.81 -15.30
C LEU A 143 1.88 -0.36 -15.30
N ASP A 144 2.10 -0.99 -14.15
CA ASP A 144 2.89 -2.21 -14.00
C ASP A 144 2.36 -3.35 -14.90
N HIS A 145 1.05 -3.55 -14.94
CA HIS A 145 0.44 -4.58 -15.79
C HIS A 145 0.62 -4.25 -17.27
N TRP A 146 0.39 -3.00 -17.65
CA TRP A 146 0.59 -2.53 -19.02
C TRP A 146 2.04 -2.70 -19.50
N LEU A 147 3.02 -2.29 -18.69
CA LEU A 147 4.44 -2.45 -18.99
C LEU A 147 4.82 -3.92 -19.18
N ARG A 148 4.37 -4.81 -18.27
CA ARG A 148 4.62 -6.26 -18.37
C ARG A 148 4.11 -6.84 -19.69
N GLN A 149 2.93 -6.43 -20.15
CA GLN A 149 2.38 -6.89 -21.43
C GLN A 149 3.24 -6.42 -22.62
N ARG A 150 3.73 -5.17 -22.59
CA ARG A 150 4.57 -4.61 -23.67
C ARG A 150 5.92 -5.31 -23.80
N PHE A 151 6.59 -5.59 -22.68
CA PHE A 151 7.87 -6.31 -22.70
C PHE A 151 7.69 -7.76 -23.19
N ALA A 152 6.67 -8.47 -22.71
CA ALA A 152 6.39 -9.84 -23.15
C ALA A 152 6.05 -9.95 -24.64
N GLN A 153 5.38 -8.93 -25.22
CA GLN A 153 5.11 -8.87 -26.66
C GLN A 153 6.39 -8.64 -27.48
N THR A 154 7.30 -7.80 -26.98
CA THR A 154 8.56 -7.47 -27.66
C THR A 154 9.46 -8.68 -27.76
N GLU A 155 9.59 -9.46 -26.68
CA GLU A 155 10.36 -10.71 -26.71
C GLU A 155 9.83 -11.69 -27.75
N ARG A 156 8.51 -11.95 -27.79
CA ARG A 156 7.92 -12.89 -28.78
C ARG A 156 8.21 -12.52 -30.23
N ARG A 157 8.35 -11.22 -30.54
CA ARG A 157 8.65 -10.74 -31.89
C ARG A 157 10.13 -10.85 -32.26
N LEU A 158 11.03 -10.85 -31.29
CA LEU A 158 12.48 -11.00 -31.52
C LEU A 158 12.89 -12.47 -31.78
N TRP A 159 12.05 -13.43 -31.37
CA TRP A 159 12.30 -14.87 -31.49
C TRP A 159 11.42 -15.56 -32.56
N SER A 160 10.75 -14.78 -33.42
CA SER A 160 9.95 -15.26 -34.57
C SER A 160 10.62 -14.87 -35.89
#